data_AF-A0A810QGS0-F1
#
_entry.id   AF-A0A810QGS0-F1
#
_cell.length_a   1.000
_cell.length_b   1.000
_cell.length_c   1.000
_cell.angle_alpha   90.00
_cell.angle_beta   90.00
_cell.angle_gamma   90.00
#
_symmetry.space_group_name_H-M   'P 1'
#
loop_
_entity.id
_entity.type
_entity.pdbx_description
1 polymer ?
#
loop_
_entity_poly.entity_id
_entity_poly.type
_entity_poly.pdbx_seq_one_letter_code
_entity_poly.pdbx_strand_id
1 'polypeptide(L)'
;MYELDEDGNRIRDQNGEYVFNAVPTTDWGSPETLEHWRQTWAELCNAKFAEKGLDVRIDHRSYERQGVELLPTVHEGATVRAMEKKGIRTEKGEFNRWIRATNAVIRDIKKKIALLFDWIAEAKAELAKPQAPNLVSLLNAYYTQRKAGAYSQKGKISNLKEMNETFNYLRANGIYNLEDLESRVNEHSSTTESLKKTLDGQTARMKEIKQLYDSSAAFQNLKPVYDGLQKIKFEKPRAKYKAEHEAELIQFYAARRKLTGEFPDGKVDMKKAVRRV
;
A
#
# COMPACT_ATOMS: atom_id res chain seq x y z
N MET A 1 -25.74 -51.45 57.78
CA MET A 1 -26.92 -52.22 58.21
C MET A 1 -27.20 -53.26 57.13
N TYR A 2 -27.38 -54.54 57.49
CA TYR A 2 -27.72 -55.59 56.52
C TYR A 2 -29.16 -55.37 56.02
N GLU A 3 -29.41 -55.61 54.74
CA GLU A 3 -30.78 -55.61 54.23
C GLU A 3 -31.49 -56.89 54.70
N LEU A 4 -32.71 -56.72 55.20
CA LEU A 4 -33.55 -57.80 55.71
C LEU A 4 -34.80 -57.95 54.83
N ASP A 5 -35.27 -59.17 54.62
CA ASP A 5 -36.53 -59.46 53.95
C ASP A 5 -37.75 -59.24 54.86
N GLU A 6 -38.96 -59.46 54.34
CA GLU A 6 -40.23 -59.25 55.06
C GLU A 6 -40.35 -60.11 56.34
N ASP A 7 -39.58 -61.20 56.45
CA ASP A 7 -39.53 -62.11 57.59
C ASP A 7 -38.35 -61.80 58.55
N GLY A 8 -37.56 -60.77 58.27
CA GLY A 8 -36.44 -60.32 59.09
C GLY A 8 -35.13 -61.11 58.88
N ASN A 9 -35.02 -61.90 57.82
CA ASN A 9 -33.80 -62.64 57.47
C ASN A 9 -32.90 -61.81 56.56
N ARG A 10 -31.58 -61.99 56.67
CA ARG A 10 -30.58 -61.25 55.87
C ARG A 10 -30.63 -61.66 54.41
N ILE A 11 -30.79 -60.68 53.53
CA ILE A 11 -30.80 -60.86 52.08
C ILE A 11 -29.37 -61.11 51.59
N ARG A 12 -29.22 -62.03 50.62
CA ARG A 12 -27.96 -62.31 49.93
C ARG A 12 -27.97 -61.78 48.50
N ASP A 13 -26.82 -61.33 48.02
CA ASP A 13 -26.61 -60.87 46.66
C ASP A 13 -26.45 -62.04 45.66
N GLN A 14 -26.25 -61.71 44.38
CA GLN A 14 -26.10 -62.69 43.29
C GLN A 14 -24.83 -63.57 43.42
N ASN A 15 -23.87 -63.19 44.28
CA ASN A 15 -22.65 -63.94 44.57
C ASN A 15 -22.75 -64.73 45.88
N GLY A 16 -23.89 -64.67 46.57
CA GLY A 16 -24.14 -65.39 47.82
C GLY A 16 -23.64 -64.68 49.07
N GLU A 17 -23.17 -63.42 48.96
CA GLU A 17 -22.74 -62.60 50.11
C GLU A 17 -23.93 -61.83 50.69
N TYR A 18 -23.93 -61.56 52.00
CA TYR A 18 -25.02 -60.81 52.62
C TYR A 18 -24.98 -59.32 52.23
N VAL A 19 -26.11 -58.79 51.76
CA VAL A 19 -26.23 -57.38 51.36
C VAL A 19 -26.11 -56.48 52.58
N PHE A 20 -25.08 -55.63 52.60
CA PHE A 20 -24.84 -54.66 53.67
C PHE A 20 -24.78 -53.24 53.14
N ASN A 21 -25.69 -52.39 53.62
CA ASN A 21 -25.64 -50.95 53.39
C ASN A 21 -24.80 -50.28 54.46
N ALA A 22 -23.55 -49.95 54.16
CA ALA A 22 -22.74 -49.10 55.02
C ALA A 22 -23.36 -47.70 55.03
N VAL A 23 -24.09 -47.33 56.08
CA VAL A 23 -24.53 -45.95 56.30
C VAL A 23 -23.32 -45.20 56.87
N PRO A 24 -22.73 -44.25 56.13
CA PRO A 24 -21.60 -43.47 56.64
C PRO A 24 -22.06 -42.67 57.86
N THR A 25 -21.31 -42.75 58.96
CA THR A 25 -21.60 -41.96 60.18
C THR A 25 -21.21 -40.47 60.02
N THR A 26 -20.50 -40.15 58.93
CA THR A 26 -19.99 -38.83 58.58
C THR A 26 -20.21 -38.56 57.10
N ASP A 27 -20.30 -37.29 56.72
CA ASP A 27 -20.42 -36.80 55.35
C ASP A 27 -19.08 -36.72 54.58
N TRP A 28 -17.98 -37.22 55.17
CA TRP A 28 -16.62 -37.13 54.63
C TRP A 28 -16.42 -37.75 53.24
N GLY A 29 -17.30 -38.66 52.84
CA GLY A 29 -17.29 -39.27 51.52
C GLY A 29 -18.06 -38.47 50.46
N SER A 30 -18.75 -37.38 50.84
CA SER A 30 -19.53 -36.59 49.90
C SER A 30 -18.62 -35.71 49.03
N PRO A 31 -18.92 -35.56 47.72
CA PRO A 31 -18.19 -34.64 46.84
C PRO A 31 -18.15 -33.20 47.36
N GLU A 32 -19.22 -32.74 47.99
CA GLU A 32 -19.37 -31.39 48.52
C GLU A 32 -18.42 -31.12 49.69
N THR A 33 -18.34 -32.06 50.65
CA THR A 33 -17.43 -31.96 51.80
C THR A 33 -15.97 -32.00 51.34
N LEU A 34 -15.64 -32.84 50.34
CA LEU A 34 -14.29 -32.86 49.75
C LEU A 34 -13.94 -31.56 49.03
N GLU A 35 -14.87 -30.99 48.27
CA GLU A 35 -14.66 -29.71 47.58
C GLU A 35 -14.43 -28.58 48.59
N HIS A 36 -15.25 -28.51 49.64
CA HIS A 36 -15.10 -27.53 50.72
C HIS A 36 -13.73 -27.62 51.41
N TRP A 37 -13.24 -28.82 51.68
CA TRP A 37 -11.91 -29.01 52.26
C TRP A 37 -10.80 -28.59 51.31
N ARG A 38 -10.88 -28.93 50.02
CA ARG A 38 -9.87 -28.49 49.02
C ARG A 38 -9.85 -26.97 48.89
N GLN A 39 -11.02 -26.34 48.88
CA GLN A 39 -11.15 -24.89 48.87
C GLN A 39 -10.48 -24.27 50.10
N THR A 40 -10.87 -24.71 51.30
CA THR A 40 -10.34 -24.18 52.56
C THR A 40 -8.81 -24.35 52.63
N TRP A 41 -8.31 -25.49 52.19
CA TRP A 41 -6.87 -25.74 52.13
C TRP A 41 -6.15 -24.78 51.17
N ALA A 42 -6.68 -24.59 49.95
CA ALA A 42 -6.12 -23.67 48.98
C ALA A 42 -6.08 -22.22 49.50
N GLU A 43 -7.16 -21.78 50.16
CA GLU A 43 -7.26 -20.45 50.78
C GLU A 43 -6.20 -20.24 51.87
N LEU A 44 -6.05 -21.20 52.79
CA LEU A 44 -5.03 -21.14 53.85
C LEU A 44 -3.62 -21.07 53.29
N CYS A 45 -3.32 -21.88 52.26
CA CYS A 45 -2.02 -21.83 51.58
C CYS A 45 -1.79 -20.47 50.89
N ASN A 46 -2.78 -19.96 50.17
CA ASN A 46 -2.68 -18.67 49.48
C ASN A 46 -2.50 -17.49 50.44
N ALA A 47 -3.15 -17.52 51.60
CA ALA A 47 -2.94 -16.52 52.66
C ALA A 47 -1.48 -16.49 53.13
N LYS A 48 -0.87 -17.67 53.33
CA LYS A 48 0.55 -17.78 53.69
C LYS A 48 1.50 -17.40 52.56
N PHE A 49 1.15 -17.64 51.30
CA PHE A 49 1.94 -17.13 50.17
C PHE A 49 1.91 -15.61 50.09
N ALA A 50 0.74 -14.99 50.28
CA ALA A 50 0.61 -13.54 50.31
C ALA A 50 1.39 -12.91 51.47
N GLU A 51 1.31 -13.48 52.69
CA GLU A 51 2.09 -13.04 53.86
C GLU A 51 3.60 -13.06 53.59
N LYS A 52 4.08 -14.00 52.77
CA LYS A 52 5.49 -14.14 52.37
C LYS A 52 5.85 -13.38 51.09
N GLY A 53 4.92 -12.64 50.48
CA GLY A 53 5.15 -11.91 49.23
C GLY A 53 5.38 -12.80 48.01
N LEU A 54 4.91 -14.05 48.02
CA LEU A 54 4.99 -14.96 46.87
C LEU A 54 3.78 -14.76 45.96
N ASP A 55 4.01 -14.66 44.65
CA ASP A 55 2.96 -14.45 43.63
C ASP A 55 2.23 -15.75 43.22
N VAL A 56 2.70 -16.91 43.70
CA VAL A 56 2.07 -18.20 43.40
C VAL A 56 0.70 -18.32 44.07
N ARG A 57 -0.30 -18.84 43.34
CA ARG A 57 -1.63 -19.13 43.86
C ARG A 57 -2.04 -20.57 43.52
N ILE A 58 -2.75 -21.19 44.45
CA ILE A 58 -3.36 -22.52 44.29
C ILE A 58 -4.87 -22.31 44.17
N ASP A 59 -5.48 -22.96 43.19
CA ASP A 59 -6.94 -23.02 43.04
C ASP A 59 -7.37 -24.48 43.02
N HIS A 60 -8.42 -24.80 43.77
CA HIS A 60 -8.94 -26.15 43.91
C HIS A 60 -9.75 -26.61 42.68
N ARG A 61 -10.20 -25.66 41.86
CA ARG A 61 -11.01 -25.91 40.66
C ARG A 61 -10.13 -26.40 39.52
N SER A 62 -10.72 -27.15 38.58
CA SER A 62 -10.05 -27.50 37.32
C SER A 62 -9.74 -26.25 36.47
N TYR A 63 -8.78 -26.35 35.55
CA TYR A 63 -8.50 -25.26 34.61
C TYR A 63 -9.74 -24.84 33.81
N GLU A 64 -10.58 -25.79 33.42
CA GLU A 64 -11.86 -25.52 32.78
C GLU A 64 -12.78 -24.64 33.65
N ARG A 65 -12.96 -24.99 34.93
CA ARG A 65 -13.76 -24.20 35.89
C ARG A 65 -13.13 -22.85 36.23
N GLN A 66 -11.84 -22.66 35.98
CA GLN A 66 -11.15 -21.37 36.08
C GLN A 66 -11.21 -20.56 34.79
N GLY A 67 -11.68 -21.13 33.67
CA GLY A 67 -11.60 -20.51 32.34
C GLY A 67 -10.16 -20.41 31.79
N VAL A 68 -9.25 -21.23 32.32
CA VAL A 68 -7.85 -21.27 31.91
C VAL A 68 -7.70 -22.26 30.76
N GLU A 69 -7.44 -21.75 29.56
CA GLU A 69 -7.20 -22.57 28.36
C GLU A 69 -5.77 -23.12 28.34
N LEU A 70 -5.46 -24.00 29.30
CA LEU A 70 -4.19 -24.72 29.37
C LEU A 70 -4.45 -26.21 29.59
N LEU A 71 -3.53 -27.03 29.11
CA LEU A 71 -3.60 -28.47 29.29
C LEU A 71 -3.17 -28.86 30.72
N PRO A 72 -3.97 -29.63 31.47
CA PRO A 72 -3.58 -30.11 32.79
C PRO A 72 -2.53 -31.22 32.71
N THR A 73 -1.59 -31.26 33.65
CA THR A 73 -0.60 -32.35 33.77
C THR A 73 -1.22 -33.58 34.42
N VAL A 74 -0.71 -34.77 34.08
CA VAL A 74 -1.13 -36.04 34.68
C VAL A 74 -0.31 -36.31 35.95
N HIS A 75 -0.97 -36.84 36.98
CA HIS A 75 -0.29 -37.23 38.22
C HIS A 75 0.70 -38.38 37.96
N GLU A 76 1.98 -38.14 38.24
CA GLU A 76 3.08 -39.09 37.99
C GLU A 76 3.10 -40.24 39.01
N GLY A 77 2.77 -39.98 40.29
CA GLY A 77 2.93 -40.94 41.38
C GLY A 77 4.38 -41.05 41.90
N ALA A 78 4.55 -41.64 43.08
CA ALA A 78 5.84 -41.69 43.79
C ALA A 78 6.92 -42.48 43.02
N THR A 79 6.54 -43.62 42.42
CA THR A 79 7.45 -44.48 41.65
C THR A 79 8.02 -43.77 40.43
N VAL A 80 7.17 -43.10 39.65
CA VAL A 80 7.57 -42.35 38.45
C VAL A 80 8.49 -41.19 38.82
N ARG A 81 8.15 -40.43 39.88
CA ARG A 81 9.00 -39.36 40.42
C ARG A 81 10.39 -39.87 40.83
N ALA A 82 10.46 -41.05 41.48
CA ALA A 82 11.72 -41.65 41.88
C ALA A 82 12.58 -42.09 40.68
N MET A 83 11.96 -42.63 39.62
CA MET A 83 12.64 -42.98 38.37
C MET A 83 13.17 -41.75 37.64
N GLU A 84 12.36 -40.71 37.48
CA GLU A 84 12.76 -39.44 36.84
C GLU A 84 13.88 -38.75 37.63
N LYS A 85 13.85 -38.81 38.98
CA LYS A 85 14.94 -38.28 39.83
C LYS A 85 16.27 -39.00 39.62
N LYS A 86 16.23 -40.28 39.25
CA LYS A 86 17.42 -41.08 38.86
C LYS A 86 17.82 -40.87 37.39
N GLY A 87 17.13 -39.99 36.66
CA GLY A 87 17.40 -39.69 35.25
C GLY A 87 16.76 -40.67 34.26
N ILE A 88 15.93 -41.61 34.74
CA ILE A 88 15.22 -42.56 33.88
C ILE A 88 13.96 -41.87 33.35
N ARG A 89 13.89 -41.67 32.03
CA ARG A 89 12.74 -41.06 31.38
C ARG A 89 11.57 -42.04 31.33
N THR A 90 10.41 -41.55 31.74
CA THR A 90 9.13 -42.27 31.75
C THR A 90 8.16 -41.62 30.78
N GLU A 91 7.24 -42.40 30.23
CA GLU A 91 6.19 -41.90 29.32
C GLU A 91 5.34 -40.80 29.99
N LYS A 92 4.96 -41.00 31.27
CA LYS A 92 4.21 -40.00 32.04
C LYS A 92 5.00 -38.70 32.25
N GLY A 93 6.29 -38.80 32.55
CA GLY A 93 7.17 -37.64 32.70
C GLY A 93 7.38 -36.90 31.38
N GLU A 94 7.48 -37.63 30.26
CA GLU A 94 7.60 -37.05 28.92
C GLU A 94 6.33 -36.35 28.47
N PHE A 95 5.16 -36.97 28.72
CA PHE A 95 3.87 -36.34 28.48
C PHE A 95 3.70 -35.03 29.26
N ASN A 96 4.09 -35.00 30.53
CA ASN A 96 4.05 -33.78 31.33
C ASN A 96 5.06 -32.71 30.87
N ARG A 97 6.24 -33.10 30.37
CA ARG A 97 7.18 -32.17 29.73
C ARG A 97 6.56 -31.56 28.47
N TRP A 98 5.94 -32.38 27.63
CA TRP A 98 5.22 -31.92 26.43
C TRP A 98 4.09 -30.96 26.79
N ILE A 99 3.24 -31.28 27.77
CA ILE A 99 2.17 -30.39 28.26
C ILE A 99 2.73 -29.03 28.70
N ARG A 100 3.82 -29.01 29.47
CA ARG A 100 4.44 -27.76 29.93
C ARG A 100 4.97 -26.92 28.76
N ALA A 101 5.62 -27.55 27.78
CA ALA A 101 6.11 -26.88 26.58
C ALA A 101 4.96 -26.31 25.74
N THR A 102 3.91 -27.11 25.49
CA THR A 102 2.71 -26.68 24.76
C THR A 102 2.02 -25.51 25.47
N ASN A 103 1.84 -25.59 26.79
CA ASN A 103 1.28 -24.49 27.58
C ASN A 103 2.12 -23.22 27.55
N ALA A 104 3.46 -23.32 27.43
CA ALA A 104 4.32 -22.15 27.25
C ALA A 104 4.09 -21.49 25.89
N VAL A 105 3.99 -22.29 24.82
CA VAL A 105 3.67 -21.81 23.46
C VAL A 105 2.29 -21.17 23.41
N ILE A 106 1.27 -21.78 24.02
CA ILE A 106 -0.09 -21.21 24.09
C ILE A 106 -0.06 -19.84 24.75
N ARG A 107 0.66 -19.68 25.86
CA ARG A 107 0.80 -18.38 26.54
C ARG A 107 1.51 -17.35 25.66
N ASP A 108 2.56 -17.74 24.94
CA ASP A 108 3.28 -16.84 24.04
C ASP A 108 2.38 -16.36 22.88
N ILE A 109 1.64 -17.28 22.26
CA ILE A 109 0.68 -16.96 21.20
C ILE A 109 -0.38 -15.98 21.71
N LYS A 110 -0.97 -16.23 22.89
CA LYS A 110 -1.95 -15.32 23.49
C LYS A 110 -1.39 -13.93 23.74
N LYS A 111 -0.15 -13.84 24.25
CA LYS A 111 0.54 -12.56 24.43
C LYS A 111 0.74 -11.82 23.11
N LYS A 112 1.17 -12.52 22.06
CA LYS A 112 1.34 -11.94 20.72
C LYS A 112 0.01 -11.45 20.12
N ILE A 113 -1.07 -12.22 20.29
CA ILE A 113 -2.41 -11.81 19.84
C ILE A 113 -2.84 -10.52 20.55
N ALA A 114 -2.64 -10.41 21.87
CA ALA A 114 -2.96 -9.18 22.61
C ALA A 114 -2.16 -7.98 22.07
N LEU A 115 -0.85 -8.13 21.86
CA LEU A 115 -0.02 -7.08 21.27
C LEU A 115 -0.49 -6.66 19.87
N LEU A 116 -0.91 -7.61 19.04
CA LEU A 116 -1.47 -7.30 17.72
C LEU A 116 -2.78 -6.54 17.81
N PHE A 117 -3.65 -6.84 18.78
CA PHE A 117 -4.86 -6.05 19.01
C PHE A 117 -4.54 -4.61 19.42
N ASP A 118 -3.53 -4.41 20.27
CA ASP A 118 -3.07 -3.06 20.65
C ASP A 118 -2.54 -2.30 19.43
N TRP A 119 -1.71 -2.93 18.59
CA TRP A 119 -1.24 -2.34 17.34
C TRP A 119 -2.37 -2.03 16.35
N ILE A 120 -3.39 -2.89 16.25
CA ILE A 120 -4.57 -2.63 15.42
C ILE A 120 -5.32 -1.40 15.94
N ALA A 121 -5.47 -1.26 17.26
CA ALA A 121 -6.11 -0.11 17.86
C ALA A 121 -5.33 1.19 17.57
N GLU A 122 -4.01 1.16 17.70
CA GLU A 122 -3.12 2.27 17.37
C GLU A 122 -3.20 2.64 15.88
N ALA A 123 -3.09 1.67 14.98
CA ALA A 123 -3.20 1.88 13.54
C ALA A 123 -4.58 2.46 13.15
N LYS A 124 -5.66 2.01 13.79
CA LYS A 124 -7.00 2.60 13.59
C LYS A 124 -7.06 4.05 14.07
N ALA A 125 -6.45 4.37 15.21
CA ALA A 125 -6.40 5.74 15.71
C ALA A 125 -5.60 6.67 14.77
N GLU A 126 -4.48 6.19 14.23
CA GLU A 126 -3.71 6.91 13.20
C GLU A 126 -4.51 7.12 11.91
N LEU A 127 -5.23 6.10 11.45
CA LEU A 127 -6.09 6.20 10.27
C LEU A 127 -7.30 7.14 10.48
N ALA A 128 -7.78 7.25 11.72
CA ALA A 128 -8.87 8.15 12.10
C ALA A 128 -8.44 9.62 12.18
N LYS A 129 -7.13 9.92 12.18
CA LYS A 129 -6.65 11.31 12.09
C LYS A 129 -7.17 11.95 10.80
N PRO A 130 -7.47 13.26 10.80
CA PRO A 130 -7.91 13.96 9.60
C PRO A 130 -6.83 13.85 8.52
N GLN A 131 -7.05 12.99 7.53
CA GLN A 131 -6.23 12.95 6.34
C GLN A 131 -6.81 13.93 5.33
N ALA A 132 -5.95 14.55 4.52
CA ALA A 132 -6.41 15.32 3.37
C ALA A 132 -7.35 14.43 2.56
N PRO A 133 -8.54 14.93 2.15
CA PRO A 133 -9.49 14.12 1.43
C PRO A 133 -8.83 13.57 0.17
N ASN A 134 -8.83 12.25 0.04
CA ASN A 134 -8.30 11.62 -1.17
C ASN A 134 -9.15 12.03 -2.38
N LEU A 135 -8.55 11.94 -3.56
CA LEU A 135 -9.19 12.45 -4.78
C LEU A 135 -10.46 11.67 -5.12
N VAL A 136 -10.58 10.41 -4.69
CA VAL A 136 -11.79 9.59 -4.85
C VAL A 136 -12.96 10.15 -4.04
N SER A 137 -12.72 10.55 -2.79
CA SER A 137 -13.73 11.18 -1.94
C SER A 137 -14.15 12.55 -2.49
N LEU A 138 -13.20 13.35 -2.98
CA LEU A 138 -13.50 14.63 -3.65
C LEU A 138 -14.31 14.42 -4.94
N LEU A 139 -13.91 13.45 -5.76
CA LEU A 139 -14.61 13.08 -7.00
C LEU A 139 -16.04 12.62 -6.71
N ASN A 140 -16.22 11.75 -5.70
CA ASN A 140 -17.53 11.31 -5.25
C ASN A 140 -18.39 12.48 -4.76
N ALA A 141 -17.82 13.40 -3.98
CA ALA A 141 -18.54 14.59 -3.51
C ALA A 141 -18.98 15.47 -4.69
N TYR A 142 -18.08 15.71 -5.65
CA TYR A 142 -18.37 16.48 -6.87
C TYR A 142 -19.52 15.86 -7.68
N TYR A 143 -19.45 14.57 -7.99
CA TYR A 143 -20.50 13.90 -8.76
C TYR A 143 -21.81 13.75 -7.99
N THR A 144 -21.76 13.63 -6.65
CA THR A 144 -22.95 13.64 -5.78
C THR A 144 -23.66 14.99 -5.85
N GLN A 145 -22.92 16.09 -5.78
CA GLN A 145 -23.47 17.44 -5.91
C GLN A 145 -24.01 17.68 -7.32
N ARG A 146 -23.29 17.27 -8.37
CA ARG A 146 -23.74 17.34 -9.76
C ARG A 146 -25.02 16.53 -10.01
N LYS A 147 -25.19 15.39 -9.33
CA LYS A 147 -26.40 14.54 -9.41
C LYS A 147 -27.64 15.21 -8.81
N ALA A 148 -27.50 16.10 -7.83
CA ALA A 148 -28.63 16.80 -7.20
C ALA A 148 -29.46 17.62 -8.21
N GLY A 149 -28.88 18.04 -9.34
CA GLY A 149 -29.58 18.73 -10.44
C GLY A 149 -30.05 17.85 -11.60
N ALA A 150 -29.70 16.56 -11.63
CA ALA A 150 -29.99 15.66 -12.77
C ALA A 150 -31.24 14.81 -12.52
N TYR A 151 -32.41 15.26 -13.00
CA TYR A 151 -33.69 14.58 -12.80
C TYR A 151 -33.92 13.34 -13.69
N SER A 152 -33.21 13.20 -14.82
CA SER A 152 -33.42 12.07 -15.75
C SER A 152 -32.54 10.86 -15.45
N GLN A 153 -33.05 9.65 -15.70
CA GLN A 153 -32.28 8.40 -15.55
C GLN A 153 -31.07 8.35 -16.49
N LYS A 154 -31.20 8.86 -17.72
CA LYS A 154 -30.09 8.97 -18.67
C LYS A 154 -28.95 9.85 -18.15
N GLY A 155 -29.28 11.01 -17.55
CA GLY A 155 -28.29 11.90 -16.94
C GLY A 155 -27.54 11.23 -15.78
N LYS A 156 -28.24 10.43 -14.96
CA LYS A 156 -27.63 9.67 -13.86
C LYS A 156 -26.62 8.63 -14.37
N ILE A 157 -26.97 7.89 -15.42
CA ILE A 157 -26.09 6.87 -16.02
C ILE A 157 -24.86 7.54 -16.66
N SER A 158 -25.05 8.64 -17.40
CA SER A 158 -23.93 9.40 -18.00
C SER A 158 -22.95 9.88 -16.93
N ASN A 159 -23.45 10.48 -15.84
CA ASN A 159 -22.62 10.96 -14.75
C ASN A 159 -21.80 9.82 -14.09
N LEU A 160 -22.41 8.65 -13.88
CA LEU A 160 -21.69 7.48 -13.33
C LEU A 160 -20.59 6.98 -14.27
N LYS A 161 -20.85 6.99 -15.58
CA LYS A 161 -19.87 6.61 -16.58
C LYS A 161 -18.67 7.56 -16.57
N GLU A 162 -18.93 8.87 -16.61
CA GLU A 162 -17.88 9.90 -16.54
C GLU A 162 -17.08 9.82 -15.24
N MET A 163 -17.74 9.57 -14.10
CA MET A 163 -17.08 9.38 -12.81
C MET A 163 -16.13 8.17 -12.85
N ASN A 164 -16.57 7.05 -13.42
CA ASN A 164 -15.75 5.84 -13.54
C ASN A 164 -14.56 6.04 -14.50
N GLU A 165 -14.77 6.72 -15.63
CA GLU A 165 -13.69 7.08 -16.56
C GLU A 165 -12.64 7.97 -15.87
N THR A 166 -13.09 8.97 -15.13
CA THR A 166 -12.20 9.86 -14.35
C THR A 166 -11.44 9.07 -13.29
N PHE A 167 -12.13 8.21 -12.53
CA PHE A 167 -11.50 7.35 -11.53
C PHE A 167 -10.42 6.44 -12.13
N ASN A 168 -10.71 5.80 -13.27
CA ASN A 168 -9.76 4.91 -13.95
C ASN A 168 -8.54 5.68 -14.47
N TYR A 169 -8.74 6.88 -15.01
CA TYR A 169 -7.63 7.74 -15.43
C TYR A 169 -6.73 8.11 -14.25
N LEU A 170 -7.31 8.60 -13.15
CA LEU A 170 -6.56 8.99 -11.96
C LEU A 170 -5.75 7.81 -11.41
N ARG A 171 -6.38 6.62 -11.30
CA ARG A 171 -5.72 5.40 -10.84
C ARG A 171 -4.60 4.94 -11.77
N ALA A 172 -4.82 4.95 -13.08
CA ALA A 172 -3.82 4.54 -14.07
C ALA A 172 -2.59 5.47 -14.10
N ASN A 173 -2.76 6.74 -13.71
CA ASN A 173 -1.69 7.73 -13.63
C ASN A 173 -1.13 7.91 -12.22
N GLY A 174 -1.54 7.10 -11.24
CA GLY A 174 -1.04 7.19 -9.86
C GLY A 174 -1.42 8.47 -9.12
N ILE A 175 -2.57 9.07 -9.45
CA ILE A 175 -3.05 10.33 -8.86
C ILE A 175 -4.07 10.02 -7.77
N TYR A 176 -3.64 10.05 -6.50
CA TYR A 176 -4.45 9.64 -5.35
C TYR A 176 -4.87 10.79 -4.45
N ASN A 177 -4.08 11.87 -4.42
CA ASN A 177 -4.31 13.05 -3.61
C ASN A 177 -4.18 14.34 -4.44
N LEU A 178 -4.40 15.50 -3.82
CA LEU A 178 -4.31 16.80 -4.49
C LEU A 178 -2.89 17.16 -4.92
N GLU A 179 -1.87 16.75 -4.16
CA GLU A 179 -0.45 16.98 -4.48
C GLU A 179 -0.04 16.25 -5.76
N ASP A 180 -0.49 15.00 -5.92
CA ASP A 180 -0.24 14.21 -7.13
C ASP A 180 -0.89 14.89 -8.35
N LEU A 181 -2.11 15.42 -8.17
CA LEU A 181 -2.84 16.11 -9.22
C LEU A 181 -2.16 17.42 -9.59
N GLU A 182 -1.77 18.22 -8.61
CA GLU A 182 -1.04 19.48 -8.81
C GLU A 182 0.28 19.24 -9.54
N SER A 183 1.04 18.24 -9.10
CA SER A 183 2.29 17.84 -9.75
C SER A 183 2.08 17.46 -11.22
N ARG A 184 1.04 16.66 -11.52
CA ARG A 184 0.70 16.25 -12.90
C ARG A 184 0.27 17.44 -13.76
N VAL A 185 -0.51 18.36 -13.20
CA VAL A 185 -0.94 19.59 -13.89
C VAL A 185 0.28 20.47 -14.21
N ASN A 186 1.21 20.62 -13.27
CA ASN A 186 2.44 21.38 -13.46
C ASN A 186 3.37 20.75 -14.51
N GLU A 187 3.46 19.42 -14.56
CA GLU A 187 4.20 18.67 -15.59
C GLU A 187 3.61 18.94 -16.99
N HIS A 188 2.28 18.82 -17.14
CA HIS A 188 1.60 19.10 -18.41
C HIS A 188 1.67 20.57 -18.82
N SER A 189 1.59 21.49 -17.86
CA SER A 189 1.80 22.92 -18.10
C SER A 189 3.19 23.18 -18.67
N SER A 190 4.23 22.64 -18.03
CA SER A 190 5.62 22.77 -18.47
C SER A 190 5.86 22.17 -19.86
N THR A 191 5.25 21.01 -20.13
CA THR A 191 5.30 20.35 -21.45
C THR A 191 4.60 21.19 -22.52
N THR A 192 3.47 21.80 -22.19
CA THR A 192 2.75 22.68 -23.11
C THR A 192 3.57 23.93 -23.43
N GLU A 193 4.25 24.51 -22.44
CA GLU A 193 5.12 25.65 -22.64
C GLU A 193 6.34 25.30 -23.53
N SER A 194 6.95 24.13 -23.35
CA SER A 194 8.07 23.68 -24.18
C SER A 194 7.66 23.39 -25.63
N LEU A 195 6.49 22.77 -25.82
CA LEU A 195 5.90 22.58 -27.15
C LEU A 195 5.60 23.91 -27.83
N LYS A 196 5.05 24.88 -27.10
CA LYS A 196 4.82 26.23 -27.62
C LYS A 196 6.11 26.90 -28.07
N LYS A 197 7.18 26.85 -27.26
CA LYS A 197 8.50 27.40 -27.63
C LYS A 197 9.05 26.74 -28.89
N THR A 198 8.87 25.42 -29.02
CA THR A 198 9.27 24.66 -30.22
C THR A 198 8.49 25.12 -31.44
N LEU A 199 7.16 25.25 -31.33
CA LEU A 199 6.28 25.71 -32.41
C LEU A 199 6.62 27.14 -32.85
N ASP A 200 6.88 28.05 -31.90
CA ASP A 200 7.28 29.43 -32.19
C ASP A 200 8.63 29.45 -32.94
N GLY A 201 9.60 28.63 -32.50
CA GLY A 201 10.88 28.45 -33.17
C GLY A 201 10.75 27.90 -34.60
N GLN A 202 9.94 26.85 -34.79
CA GLN A 202 9.65 26.28 -36.12
C GLN A 202 8.93 27.28 -37.03
N THR A 203 8.01 28.08 -36.47
CA THR A 203 7.30 29.14 -37.21
C THR A 203 8.26 30.24 -37.66
N ALA A 204 9.15 30.69 -36.78
CA ALA A 204 10.20 31.65 -37.12
C ALA A 204 11.12 31.10 -38.20
N ARG A 205 11.54 29.84 -38.09
CA ARG A 205 12.40 29.18 -39.08
C ARG A 205 11.70 29.04 -40.43
N MET A 206 10.41 28.72 -40.45
CA MET A 206 9.63 28.66 -41.69
C MET A 206 9.60 30.03 -42.40
N LYS A 207 9.47 31.12 -41.63
CA LYS A 207 9.54 32.48 -42.16
C LYS A 207 10.92 32.81 -42.74
N GLU A 208 12.00 32.39 -42.08
CA GLU A 208 13.37 32.54 -42.61
C GLU A 208 13.56 31.76 -43.91
N ILE A 209 13.11 30.50 -43.97
CA ILE A 209 13.17 29.66 -45.16
C ILE A 209 12.43 30.32 -46.33
N LYS A 210 11.23 30.89 -46.08
CA LYS A 210 10.51 31.66 -47.10
C LYS A 210 11.33 32.83 -47.62
N GLN A 211 11.93 33.61 -46.73
CA GLN A 211 12.79 34.73 -47.15
C GLN A 211 14.05 34.28 -47.91
N LEU A 212 14.59 33.10 -47.61
CA LEU A 212 15.70 32.51 -48.36
C LEU A 212 15.26 32.09 -49.77
N TYR A 213 14.05 31.56 -49.94
CA TYR A 213 13.46 31.32 -51.26
C TYR A 213 13.34 32.62 -52.06
N ASP A 214 12.79 33.67 -51.46
CA ASP A 214 12.65 34.99 -52.10
C ASP A 214 14.03 35.56 -52.50
N SER A 215 15.02 35.41 -51.62
CA SER A 215 16.41 35.85 -51.89
C SER A 215 17.07 35.02 -52.99
N SER A 216 16.84 33.71 -53.02
CA SER A 216 17.34 32.83 -54.08
C SER A 216 16.77 33.24 -55.44
N ALA A 217 15.46 33.50 -55.52
CA ALA A 217 14.81 33.99 -56.73
C ALA A 217 15.40 35.34 -57.17
N ALA A 218 15.54 36.31 -56.26
CA ALA A 218 16.15 37.61 -56.57
C ALA A 218 17.60 37.48 -57.05
N PHE A 219 18.39 36.62 -56.42
CA PHE A 219 19.78 36.35 -56.82
C PHE A 219 19.86 35.81 -58.25
N GLN A 220 19.04 34.80 -58.60
CA GLN A 220 19.02 34.22 -59.93
C GLN A 220 18.56 35.23 -60.99
N ASN A 221 17.49 35.97 -60.71
CA ASN A 221 16.91 36.94 -61.65
C ASN A 221 17.85 38.12 -61.93
N LEU A 222 18.61 38.57 -60.93
CA LEU A 222 19.49 39.75 -61.03
C LEU A 222 20.95 39.37 -61.36
N LYS A 223 21.28 38.08 -61.40
CA LYS A 223 22.61 37.60 -61.80
C LYS A 223 23.06 38.11 -63.17
N PRO A 224 22.21 38.17 -64.22
CA PRO A 224 22.62 38.71 -65.52
C PRO A 224 23.08 40.17 -65.45
N VAL A 225 22.44 41.00 -64.61
CA VAL A 225 22.81 42.41 -64.40
C VAL A 225 24.19 42.51 -63.75
N TYR A 226 24.42 41.70 -62.70
CA TYR A 226 25.74 41.62 -62.06
C TYR A 226 26.83 41.10 -63.01
N ASP A 227 26.56 40.03 -63.75
CA ASP A 227 27.52 39.47 -64.72
C ASP A 227 27.82 40.49 -65.83
N GLY A 228 26.81 41.27 -66.27
CA GLY A 228 26.96 42.38 -67.21
C GLY A 228 27.93 43.44 -66.69
N LEU A 229 27.77 43.86 -65.43
CA LEU A 229 28.70 44.77 -64.77
C LEU A 229 30.14 44.22 -64.74
N GLN A 230 30.32 42.93 -64.47
CA GLN A 230 31.65 42.31 -64.38
C GLN A 230 32.38 42.26 -65.73
N LYS A 231 31.65 42.17 -66.85
CA LYS A 231 32.24 42.16 -68.20
C LYS A 231 32.78 43.52 -68.64
N ILE A 232 32.33 44.62 -68.03
CA ILE A 232 32.80 45.97 -68.36
C ILE A 232 34.15 46.23 -67.68
N LYS A 233 35.19 46.34 -68.50
CA LYS A 233 36.58 46.55 -68.06
C LYS A 233 36.97 48.03 -67.90
N PHE A 234 36.35 48.92 -68.66
CA PHE A 234 36.64 50.36 -68.61
C PHE A 234 35.82 51.07 -67.54
N GLU A 235 36.45 51.98 -66.81
CA GLU A 235 35.91 52.55 -65.58
C GLU A 235 34.69 53.46 -65.80
N LYS A 236 34.73 54.34 -66.81
CA LYS A 236 33.62 55.25 -67.16
C LYS A 236 32.32 54.49 -67.55
N PRO A 237 32.33 53.54 -68.50
CA PRO A 237 31.14 52.74 -68.81
C PRO A 237 30.65 51.91 -67.63
N ARG A 238 31.56 51.42 -66.77
CA ARG A 238 31.22 50.63 -65.59
C ARG A 238 30.48 51.47 -64.55
N ALA A 239 30.90 52.72 -64.33
CA ALA A 239 30.24 53.65 -63.44
C ALA A 239 28.83 54.03 -63.94
N LYS A 240 28.68 54.27 -65.25
CA LYS A 240 27.38 54.53 -65.87
C LYS A 240 26.42 53.34 -65.70
N TYR A 241 26.89 52.12 -66.00
CA TYR A 241 26.09 50.90 -65.81
C TYR A 241 25.68 50.68 -64.35
N LYS A 242 26.58 50.96 -63.39
CA LYS A 242 26.24 50.90 -61.96
C LYS A 242 25.12 51.87 -61.58
N ALA A 243 25.13 53.08 -62.14
CA ALA A 243 24.11 54.08 -61.85
C ALA A 243 22.75 53.71 -62.47
N GLU A 244 22.74 53.18 -63.70
CA GLU A 244 21.52 52.74 -64.39
C GLU A 244 20.86 51.53 -63.72
N HIS A 245 21.68 50.62 -63.16
CA HIS A 245 21.24 49.38 -62.52
C HIS A 245 21.42 49.38 -61.00
N GLU A 246 21.44 50.56 -60.36
CA GLU A 246 21.81 50.69 -58.95
C GLU A 246 20.91 49.86 -58.03
N ALA A 247 19.58 50.01 -58.17
CA ALA A 247 18.60 49.31 -57.34
C ALA A 247 18.70 47.78 -57.48
N GLU A 248 18.90 47.29 -58.70
CA GLU A 248 19.03 45.87 -59.02
C GLU A 248 20.33 45.29 -58.45
N LEU A 249 21.44 46.03 -58.56
CA LEU A 249 22.71 45.63 -57.96
C LEU A 249 22.63 45.60 -56.44
N ILE A 250 21.96 46.59 -55.80
CA ILE A 250 21.73 46.60 -54.35
C ILE A 250 20.94 45.35 -53.92
N GLN A 251 19.83 45.05 -54.62
CA GLN A 251 19.02 43.87 -54.34
C GLN A 251 19.80 42.56 -54.55
N PHE A 252 20.60 42.47 -55.62
CA PHE A 252 21.46 41.31 -55.89
C PHE A 252 22.47 41.09 -54.76
N TYR A 253 23.18 42.13 -54.31
CA TYR A 253 24.14 42.01 -53.22
C TYR A 253 23.48 41.68 -51.87
N ALA A 254 22.29 42.23 -51.60
CA ALA A 254 21.52 41.90 -50.40
C ALA A 254 21.09 40.42 -50.40
N ALA A 255 20.54 39.94 -51.52
CA ALA A 255 20.17 38.55 -51.72
C ALA A 255 21.40 37.62 -51.58
N ARG A 256 22.51 37.95 -52.25
CA ARG A 256 23.78 37.22 -52.15
C ARG A 256 24.26 37.13 -50.72
N ARG A 257 24.31 38.25 -49.98
CA ARG A 257 24.77 38.28 -48.59
C ARG A 257 23.91 37.36 -47.70
N LYS A 258 22.60 37.40 -47.87
CA LYS A 258 21.67 36.57 -47.09
C LYS A 258 21.84 35.08 -47.38
N LEU A 259 21.98 34.70 -48.66
CA LEU A 259 22.23 33.32 -49.05
C LEU A 259 23.60 32.83 -48.57
N THR A 260 24.66 33.63 -48.67
CA THR A 260 25.99 33.27 -48.17
C THR A 260 26.02 33.10 -46.65
N GLY A 261 25.16 33.81 -45.91
CA GLY A 261 25.02 33.62 -44.46
C GLY A 261 24.49 32.24 -44.08
N GLU A 262 23.53 31.69 -44.83
CA GLU A 262 22.97 30.35 -44.59
C GLU A 262 23.78 29.24 -45.30
N PHE A 263 24.39 29.54 -46.44
CA PHE A 263 25.16 28.63 -47.29
C PHE A 263 26.58 29.18 -47.53
N PRO A 264 27.50 29.07 -46.56
CA PRO A 264 28.85 29.64 -46.65
C PRO A 264 29.73 29.01 -47.74
N ASP A 265 29.44 27.76 -48.10
CA ASP A 265 30.09 27.02 -49.19
C ASP A 265 29.64 27.50 -50.59
N GLY A 266 28.72 28.46 -50.64
CA GLY A 266 28.17 29.03 -51.87
C GLY A 266 27.20 28.10 -52.62
N LYS A 267 26.96 26.89 -52.11
CA LYS A 267 26.04 25.91 -52.70
C LYS A 267 24.67 26.06 -52.04
N VAL A 268 23.81 26.85 -52.67
CA VAL A 268 22.43 27.05 -52.21
C VAL A 268 21.65 25.74 -52.33
N ASP A 269 21.35 25.10 -51.19
CA ASP A 269 20.51 23.90 -51.11
C ASP A 269 19.30 24.16 -50.21
N MET A 270 18.20 24.58 -50.85
CA MET A 270 16.94 24.87 -50.16
C MET A 270 16.31 23.63 -49.51
N LYS A 271 16.57 22.42 -50.01
CA LYS A 271 16.08 21.18 -49.39
C LYS A 271 16.75 20.94 -48.04
N LYS A 272 18.05 21.26 -47.94
CA LYS A 272 18.80 21.20 -46.67
C LYS A 272 18.27 22.19 -45.63
N ALA A 273 17.83 23.37 -46.06
CA ALA A 273 17.26 24.37 -45.15
C ALA A 273 15.90 23.93 -44.54
N VAL A 274 15.06 23.25 -45.33
CA VAL A 274 13.75 22.72 -44.89
C VAL A 274 13.89 21.53 -43.95
N ARG A 275 14.90 20.66 -44.14
CA ARG A 275 15.13 19.49 -43.29
C ARG A 275 15.59 19.80 -41.85
N ARG A 276 15.87 21.07 -41.55
CA ARG A 276 16.29 21.54 -40.21
C ARG A 276 15.12 21.98 -39.32
N VAL A 277 13.88 21.86 -39.82
CA VAL A 277 12.62 22.12 -39.11
C VAL A 277 12.08 20.80 -38.55
#